data_AF-A0A6I0EDF4-F1
#
_entry.id   AF-A0A6I0EDF4-F1
#
_cell.length_a   1.000
_cell.length_b   1.000
_cell.length_c   1.000
_cell.angle_alpha   90.00
_cell.angle_beta   90.00
_cell.angle_gamma   90.00
#
_symmetry.space_group_name_H-M   'P 1'
#
loop_
_entity.id
_entity.type
_entity.pdbx_description
1 polymer ?
#
loop_
_entity_poly.entity_id
_entity_poly.type
_entity_poly.pdbx_seq_one_letter_code
_entity_poly.pdbx_strand_id
1 'polypeptide(L)'
;MTRDMDLLRGLLLIIEEQGERMRPIRNITVDGYSDQQVTHHIWLLMDGGFIEAVDFTTYEKEHYQPRCLTWRGTEFLETVRERDNWEKTKSIAHRVGTDSLKMLMEIATKVAQDKLAGVFVT
;
A
#
# COMPACT_ATOMS: atom_id res chain seq x y z
N MET A 1 -13.13 7.82 8.25
CA MET A 1 -11.80 8.36 7.91
C MET A 1 -11.57 8.13 6.42
N THR A 2 -11.03 9.11 5.69
CA THR A 2 -10.80 8.96 4.24
C THR A 2 -9.58 8.07 4.00
N ARG A 3 -9.67 7.15 3.03
CA ARG A 3 -8.55 6.29 2.62
C ARG A 3 -7.60 7.12 1.77
N ASP A 4 -6.35 7.23 2.21
CA ASP A 4 -5.29 7.91 1.50
C ASP A 4 -4.37 6.88 0.83
N MET A 5 -4.37 6.89 -0.50
CA MET A 5 -3.62 5.92 -1.29
C MET A 5 -2.13 6.22 -1.34
N ASP A 6 -1.74 7.48 -1.19
CA ASP A 6 -0.33 7.86 -1.10
C ASP A 6 0.24 7.41 0.26
N LEU A 7 -0.55 7.52 1.34
CA LEU A 7 -0.18 6.93 2.64
C LEU A 7 -0.05 5.40 2.55
N LEU A 8 -0.99 4.71 1.89
CA LEU A 8 -0.92 3.25 1.74
C LEU A 8 0.34 2.81 1.00
N ARG A 9 0.67 3.45 -0.13
CA ARG A 9 1.89 3.17 -0.87
C ARG A 9 3.15 3.51 -0.05
N GLY A 10 3.13 4.63 0.67
CA GLY A 10 4.22 5.03 1.57
C GLY A 10 4.47 4.01 2.67
N LEU A 11 3.42 3.51 3.31
CA LEU A 11 3.51 2.47 4.33
C LEU A 11 4.07 1.16 3.77
N LEU A 12 3.67 0.74 2.57
CA LEU A 12 4.24 -0.44 1.93
C LEU A 12 5.75 -0.30 1.70
N LEU A 13 6.22 0.87 1.26
CA LEU A 13 7.65 1.16 1.11
C LEU A 13 8.39 1.11 2.46
N ILE A 14 7.84 1.73 3.51
CA ILE A 14 8.41 1.70 4.87
C ILE A 14 8.50 0.27 5.40
N ILE A 15 7.43 -0.52 5.21
CA ILE A 15 7.35 -1.91 5.70
C ILE A 15 8.31 -2.81 4.91
N GLU A 16 8.54 -2.54 3.63
CA GLU A 16 9.55 -3.26 2.86
C GLU A 16 10.96 -2.98 3.37
N GLU A 17 11.28 -1.71 3.66
CA GLU A 17 12.62 -1.29 4.08
C GLU A 17 12.94 -1.76 5.51
N GLN A 18 11.98 -1.66 6.42
CA GLN A 18 12.20 -1.85 7.87
C GLN A 18 11.64 -3.16 8.40
N GLY A 19 10.80 -3.85 7.62
CA GLY A 19 10.01 -4.96 8.09
C GLY A 19 10.78 -6.27 8.17
N GLU A 20 10.62 -6.97 9.29
CA GLU A 20 11.10 -8.33 9.48
C GLU A 20 9.96 -9.22 9.97
N ARG A 21 9.87 -10.44 9.41
CA ARG A 21 8.78 -11.38 9.76
C ARG A 21 8.70 -11.71 11.25
N MET A 22 9.85 -11.74 11.93
CA MET A 22 9.94 -12.11 13.35
C MET A 22 9.82 -10.92 14.30
N ARG A 23 9.96 -9.69 13.80
CA ARG A 23 10.04 -8.48 14.62
C ARG A 23 9.16 -7.38 14.02
N PRO A 24 7.97 -7.14 14.58
CA PRO A 24 7.12 -6.07 14.08
C PRO A 24 7.78 -4.71 14.26
N ILE A 25 7.56 -3.81 13.30
CA ILE A 25 8.02 -2.43 13.33
C ILE A 25 7.25 -1.72 14.43
N ARG A 26 8.00 -1.08 15.33
CA ARG A 26 7.43 -0.29 16.43
C ARG A 26 7.38 1.17 16.02
N ASN A 27 6.29 1.85 16.36
CA ASN A 27 6.15 3.30 16.23
C ASN A 27 6.42 3.84 14.80
N ILE A 28 5.69 3.35 13.80
CA ILE A 28 5.69 3.99 12.48
C ILE A 28 5.07 5.37 12.61
N THR A 29 5.79 6.37 12.14
CA THR A 29 5.32 7.75 11.97
C THR A 29 5.51 8.15 10.52
N VAL A 30 4.56 8.92 9.98
CA VAL A 30 4.59 9.40 8.60
C VAL A 30 4.27 10.88 8.63
N ASP A 31 5.17 11.71 8.11
CA ASP A 31 5.01 13.16 8.11
C ASP A 31 3.69 13.58 7.46
N GLY A 32 2.96 14.48 8.13
CA GLY A 32 1.65 14.96 7.67
C GLY A 32 0.46 14.07 8.04
N TYR A 33 0.68 12.92 8.71
CA TYR A 33 -0.38 12.03 9.15
C TYR A 33 -0.37 11.84 10.68
N SER A 34 -1.56 11.75 11.26
CA SER A 34 -1.71 11.38 12.67
C SER A 34 -1.47 9.88 12.91
N ASP A 35 -1.10 9.50 14.13
CA ASP A 35 -0.95 8.10 14.55
C ASP A 35 -2.22 7.27 14.28
N GLN A 36 -3.40 7.88 14.45
CA GLN A 36 -4.67 7.23 14.17
C GLN A 36 -4.83 6.96 12.68
N GLN A 37 -4.44 7.91 11.82
CA GLN A 37 -4.45 7.70 10.38
C GLN A 37 -3.50 6.59 9.97
N VAL A 38 -2.27 6.61 10.46
CA VAL A 38 -1.25 5.58 10.17
C VAL A 38 -1.75 4.21 10.60
N THR A 39 -2.22 4.08 11.86
CA THR A 39 -2.73 2.82 12.41
C THR A 39 -3.89 2.25 11.60
N HIS A 40 -4.86 3.10 11.24
CA HIS A 40 -6.00 2.66 10.44
C HIS A 40 -5.59 2.18 9.04
N HIS A 41 -4.59 2.81 8.41
CA HIS A 41 -4.11 2.36 7.10
C HIS A 41 -3.28 1.07 7.19
N ILE A 42 -2.53 0.86 8.28
CA ILE A 42 -1.89 -0.43 8.58
C ILE A 42 -2.96 -1.53 8.70
N TRP A 43 -4.06 -1.26 9.42
CA TRP A 43 -5.18 -2.18 9.50
C TRP A 43 -5.76 -2.52 8.12
N LEU A 44 -6.00 -1.51 7.27
CA LEU A 44 -6.52 -1.73 5.91
C LEU A 44 -5.58 -2.59 5.04
N LEU A 45 -4.25 -2.40 5.16
CA LEU A 45 -3.27 -3.21 4.43
C LEU A 45 -3.26 -4.66 4.93
N MET A 46 -3.38 -4.85 6.25
CA MET A 46 -3.45 -6.18 6.87
C MET A 46 -4.73 -6.90 6.46
N ASP A 47 -5.89 -6.24 6.59
CA ASP A 47 -7.20 -6.77 6.18
C ASP A 47 -7.24 -7.09 4.68
N GLY A 48 -6.61 -6.23 3.87
CA GLY A 48 -6.43 -6.46 2.43
C GLY A 48 -5.44 -7.55 2.07
N GLY A 49 -4.73 -8.14 3.05
CA GLY A 49 -3.73 -9.19 2.85
C GLY A 49 -2.45 -8.74 2.16
N PHE A 50 -2.12 -7.45 2.19
CA PHE A 50 -0.89 -6.89 1.62
C PHE A 50 0.29 -6.97 2.59
N ILE A 51 0.03 -7.02 3.90
CA ILE A 51 1.05 -7.12 4.94
C ILE A 51 0.68 -8.17 5.99
N GLU A 52 1.68 -8.73 6.66
CA GLU A 52 1.50 -9.37 7.96
C GLU A 52 1.62 -8.28 9.05
N ALA A 53 0.70 -8.24 10.01
CA ALA A 53 0.75 -7.33 11.16
C ALA A 53 0.26 -8.03 12.44
N VAL A 54 0.62 -7.48 13.59
CA VAL A 54 0.16 -7.93 14.90
C VAL A 54 -0.85 -6.94 15.44
N ASP A 55 -1.99 -7.44 15.90
CA ASP A 55 -3.01 -6.66 16.58
C ASP A 55 -2.65 -6.50 18.07
N PHE A 56 -2.46 -5.25 18.49
CA PHE A 56 -2.25 -4.82 19.87
C PHE A 56 -3.38 -3.93 20.37
N THR A 57 -4.54 -3.98 19.69
CA THR A 57 -5.71 -3.18 20.02
C THR A 57 -6.18 -3.50 21.43
N THR A 58 -6.43 -2.45 22.20
CA THR A 58 -7.04 -2.52 23.53
C THR A 58 -8.45 -1.95 23.47
N TYR A 59 -9.19 -2.02 24.58
CA TYR A 59 -10.48 -1.36 24.70
C TYR A 59 -10.41 0.17 24.47
N GLU A 60 -9.23 0.77 24.70
CA GLU A 60 -9.05 2.22 24.66
C GLU A 60 -8.42 2.72 23.36
N LYS A 61 -7.67 1.87 22.64
CA LYS A 61 -6.86 2.31 21.50
C LYS A 61 -6.67 1.19 20.46
N GLU A 62 -7.00 1.50 19.21
CA GLU A 62 -6.60 0.73 18.03
C GLU A 62 -5.08 0.80 17.86
N HIS A 63 -4.42 -0.34 17.68
CA HIS A 63 -2.97 -0.39 17.51
C HIS A 63 -2.58 -1.64 16.72
N TYR A 64 -2.05 -1.42 15.51
CA TYR A 64 -1.51 -2.48 14.66
C TYR A 64 -0.03 -2.24 14.40
N GLN A 65 0.79 -3.29 14.57
CA GLN A 65 2.22 -3.22 14.27
C GLN A 65 2.56 -4.12 13.09
N PRO A 66 2.99 -3.54 11.94
CA PRO A 66 3.29 -4.32 10.75
C PRO A 66 4.60 -5.09 10.91
N ARG A 67 4.69 -6.26 10.27
CA ARG A 67 5.88 -7.12 10.26
C ARG A 67 6.60 -7.04 8.93
N CYS A 68 5.94 -7.48 7.87
CA CYS A 68 6.53 -7.55 6.53
C CYS A 68 5.42 -7.54 5.47
N LEU A 69 5.82 -7.34 4.22
CA LEU A 69 4.92 -7.53 3.08
C LEU A 69 4.53 -9.01 2.94
N THR A 70 3.31 -9.27 2.49
CA THR A 70 2.94 -10.56 1.91
C THR A 70 3.39 -10.61 0.45
N TRP A 71 3.33 -11.79 -0.19
CA TRP A 71 3.57 -11.90 -1.63
C TRP A 71 2.72 -10.93 -2.46
N ARG A 72 1.42 -10.83 -2.15
CA ARG A 72 0.50 -9.88 -2.79
C ARG A 72 0.90 -8.43 -2.53
N GLY A 73 1.37 -8.13 -1.31
CA GLY A 73 1.97 -6.84 -0.95
C GLY A 73 3.12 -6.47 -1.85
N THR A 74 4.07 -7.38 -1.99
CA THR A 74 5.25 -7.24 -2.85
C THR A 74 4.86 -7.06 -4.30
N GLU A 75 4.01 -7.91 -4.88
CA GLU A 75 3.57 -7.79 -6.28
C GLU A 75 2.89 -6.45 -6.58
N PHE A 76 2.01 -6.01 -5.67
CA PHE A 76 1.38 -4.71 -5.81
C PHE A 76 2.41 -3.59 -5.74
N LEU A 77 3.27 -3.60 -4.71
CA LEU A 77 4.28 -2.57 -4.52
C LEU A 77 5.23 -2.49 -5.72
N GLU A 78 5.72 -3.61 -6.25
CA GLU A 78 6.56 -3.64 -7.45
C GLU A 78 5.86 -3.00 -8.66
N THR A 79 4.57 -3.26 -8.83
CA THR A 79 3.79 -2.70 -9.95
C THR A 79 3.69 -1.17 -9.86
N VAL A 80 3.54 -0.63 -8.65
CA VAL A 80 3.38 0.81 -8.39
C VAL A 80 4.63 1.49 -7.81
N ARG A 81 5.78 0.81 -7.78
CA ARG A 81 7.03 1.33 -7.19
C ARG A 81 7.49 2.57 -7.95
N GLU A 82 7.49 2.49 -9.27
CA GLU A 82 7.86 3.62 -10.11
C GLU A 82 6.83 4.75 -10.00
N ARG A 83 7.32 5.97 -9.74
CA ARG A 83 6.46 7.15 -9.56
C ARG A 83 5.54 7.37 -10.76
N ASP A 84 6.06 7.21 -11.96
CA ASP A 84 5.28 7.39 -13.19
C ASP A 84 4.16 6.34 -13.33
N ASN A 85 4.39 5.09 -12.91
CA ASN A 85 3.35 4.07 -12.88
C ASN A 85 2.26 4.44 -11.88
N TRP A 86 2.67 4.93 -10.71
CA TRP A 86 1.76 5.31 -9.64
C TRP A 86 0.88 6.50 -10.03
N GLU A 87 1.47 7.57 -10.54
CA GLU A 87 0.73 8.76 -10.97
C GLU A 87 -0.23 8.44 -12.14
N LYS A 88 0.20 7.61 -13.11
CA LYS A 88 -0.69 7.16 -14.19
C LYS A 88 -1.84 6.30 -13.65
N THR A 89 -1.58 5.43 -12.67
CA THR A 89 -2.60 4.61 -12.01
C THR A 89 -3.64 5.48 -11.31
N LYS A 90 -3.20 6.42 -10.48
CA LYS A 90 -4.08 7.38 -9.79
C LYS A 90 -4.92 8.20 -10.78
N SER A 91 -4.30 8.69 -11.86
CA SER A 91 -4.98 9.46 -12.90
C SER A 91 -6.12 8.66 -13.58
N ILE A 92 -5.86 7.39 -13.92
CA ILE A 92 -6.89 6.51 -14.51
C ILE A 92 -7.99 6.20 -13.49
N ALA A 93 -7.62 5.92 -12.24
CA ALA A 93 -8.58 5.61 -11.17
C ALA A 93 -9.53 6.78 -10.92
N HIS A 94 -9.00 8.00 -10.83
CA HIS A 94 -9.78 9.23 -10.73
C HIS A 94 -10.74 9.41 -11.93
N ARG A 95 -10.25 9.17 -13.16
CA ARG A 95 -11.09 9.28 -14.38
C ARG A 95 -12.24 8.27 -14.40
N VAL A 96 -12.05 7.08 -13.83
CA VAL A 96 -13.07 6.03 -13.72
C VAL A 96 -13.96 6.22 -12.49
N GLY A 97 -13.58 7.10 -11.56
CA GLY A 97 -14.32 7.38 -10.34
C GLY A 97 -14.23 6.24 -9.31
N THR A 98 -13.06 5.62 -9.16
CA THR A 98 -12.84 4.53 -8.20
C THR A 98 -11.61 4.76 -7.33
N ASP A 99 -11.81 4.57 -6.03
CA ASP A 99 -10.73 4.58 -5.03
C ASP A 99 -10.66 3.23 -4.28
N SER A 100 -11.10 2.14 -4.90
CA SER A 100 -10.99 0.82 -4.29
C SER A 100 -9.59 0.23 -4.54
N LEU A 101 -8.98 -0.34 -3.50
CA LEU A 101 -7.67 -1.00 -3.60
C LEU A 101 -7.63 -2.08 -4.69
N LYS A 102 -8.73 -2.82 -4.86
CA LYS A 102 -8.86 -3.83 -5.93
C LYS A 102 -8.74 -3.19 -7.31
N MET A 103 -9.51 -2.14 -7.58
CA MET A 103 -9.45 -1.45 -8.88
C MET A 103 -8.10 -0.78 -9.12
N LEU A 104 -7.47 -0.23 -8.07
CA LEU A 104 -6.13 0.33 -8.19
C LEU A 104 -5.10 -0.72 -8.60
N MET A 105 -5.15 -1.93 -8.03
CA MET A 105 -4.30 -3.04 -8.44
C MET A 105 -4.56 -3.45 -9.89
N GLU A 106 -5.83 -3.58 -10.31
CA GLU A 106 -6.17 -3.90 -11.70
C GLU A 106 -5.67 -2.84 -12.69
N ILE A 107 -5.82 -1.56 -12.35
CA ILE A 107 -5.35 -0.44 -13.17
C ILE A 107 -3.82 -0.43 -13.25
N ALA A 108 -3.13 -0.61 -12.12
CA ALA A 108 -1.67 -0.65 -12.07
C ALA A 108 -1.10 -1.77 -12.97
N THR A 109 -1.71 -2.97 -12.91
CA THR A 109 -1.33 -4.08 -13.78
C THR A 109 -1.52 -3.73 -15.26
N LYS A 110 -2.62 -3.09 -15.64
CA LYS A 110 -2.84 -2.64 -17.02
C LYS A 110 -1.82 -1.59 -17.45
N VAL A 111 -1.47 -0.65 -16.57
CA VAL A 111 -0.42 0.35 -16.84
C VAL A 111 0.94 -0.33 -17.12
N ALA A 112 1.28 -1.38 -16.37
CA ALA A 112 2.50 -2.15 -16.58
C ALA A 112 2.44 -2.96 -17.89
N GLN A 113 1.29 -3.57 -18.22
CA GLN A 113 1.08 -4.30 -19.47
C GLN A 113 1.21 -3.40 -20.71
N ASP A 114 0.67 -2.18 -20.66
CA ASP A 114 0.83 -1.20 -21.75
C ASP A 114 2.31 -0.89 -22.01
N LYS A 115 3.10 -0.73 -20.95
CA LYS A 115 4.56 -0.50 -21.06
C LYS A 115 5.27 -1.71 -21.64
N LEU A 116 4.91 -2.91 -21.19
CA LEU A 116 5.46 -4.17 -21.70
C LEU A 116 5.19 -4.34 -23.20
N ALA A 117 3.97 -4.08 -23.65
CA ALA A 117 3.60 -4.13 -25.06
C ALA A 117 4.44 -3.15 -25.90
N GLY A 118 4.72 -1.96 -25.36
CA GLY A 118 5.60 -0.97 -26.00
C GLY A 118 7.02 -1.47 -26.25
N VAL A 119 7.57 -2.34 -25.39
CA VAL A 119 8.92 -2.89 -25.56
C VAL A 119 9.01 -3.80 -26.79
N PHE A 120 8.02 -4.67 -27.01
CA PHE A 120 8.03 -5.66 -28.10
C PHE A 120 7.71 -5.10 -29.50
N VAL A 121 7.32 -3.82 -29.59
CA VAL A 121 7.00 -3.15 -30.86
C VAL A 121 8.19 -2.30 -31.36
N THR A 122 9.30 -2.28 -30.61
CA THR A 122 10.59 -1.62 -30.94
C THR A 122 11.61 -2.63 -31.43
#